data_AF-A0AAD9IRK8-F1
#
_entry.id   AF-A0AAD9IRK8-F1
#
_cell.length_a   1.000
_cell.length_b   1.000
_cell.length_c   1.000
_cell.angle_alpha   90.00
_cell.angle_beta   90.00
_cell.angle_gamma   90.00
#
_symmetry.space_group_name_H-M   'P 1'
#
loop_
_entity.id
_entity.type
_entity.pdbx_description
1 polymer ?
#
loop_
_entity_poly.entity_id
_entity_poly.type
_entity_poly.pdbx_seq_one_letter_code
_entity_poly.pdbx_strand_id
1 'polypeptide(L)'
;CILGFVFNTESLLGLEKVLFFGPPPVIQFLLTYKLLQDYFELFFSAVRQFGGWNNNHSAIQFSNAFRSLLSHAAVSIKYFF
;
A
#
# COMPACT_ATOMS: atom_id res chain seq x y z
N CYS A 1 -1.11 -16.95 12.84
CA CYS A 1 -2.33 -16.98 13.67
C CYS A 1 -3.44 -17.64 12.87
N ILE A 2 -4.02 -18.77 13.32
CA ILE A 2 -4.99 -19.57 12.54
C ILE A 2 -6.26 -18.75 12.23
N LEU A 3 -6.70 -17.94 13.19
CA LEU A 3 -7.86 -17.07 13.03
C LEU A 3 -7.72 -16.08 11.86
N GLY A 4 -6.54 -15.45 11.75
CA GLY A 4 -6.25 -14.51 10.66
C GLY A 4 -6.24 -15.19 9.29
N PHE A 5 -5.80 -16.45 9.21
CA PHE A 5 -5.87 -17.22 7.98
C PHE A 5 -7.32 -17.48 7.57
N VAL A 6 -8.16 -17.97 8.48
CA VAL A 6 -9.58 -18.23 8.22
C VAL A 6 -10.31 -16.96 7.79
N PHE A 7 -10.15 -15.85 8.51
CA PHE A 7 -10.76 -14.58 8.12
C PHE A 7 -10.32 -14.07 6.75
N ASN A 8 -9.02 -14.20 6.43
CA ASN A 8 -8.52 -13.77 5.13
C ASN A 8 -9.10 -14.62 3.99
N THR A 9 -9.24 -15.94 4.19
CA THR A 9 -9.88 -16.83 3.21
C THR A 9 -11.35 -16.47 2.99
N GLU A 10 -12.12 -16.28 4.07
CA GLU A 10 -13.53 -15.86 3.97
C GLU A 10 -13.67 -14.49 3.27
N SER A 11 -12.80 -13.53 3.61
CA SER A 11 -12.79 -12.21 2.97
C SER A 11 -12.45 -12.29 1.48
N LEU A 12 -11.53 -13.16 1.08
CA LEU A 12 -11.14 -13.33 -0.32
C LEU A 12 -12.29 -13.94 -1.16
N LEU A 13 -13.02 -14.91 -0.60
CA LEU A 13 -14.22 -15.47 -1.22
C LEU A 13 -15.35 -14.42 -1.35
N GLY A 14 -15.48 -13.52 -0.38
CA GLY A 14 -16.41 -12.39 -0.48
C GLY A 14 -16.03 -11.43 -1.62
N LEU A 15 -14.74 -11.11 -1.73
CA LEU A 15 -14.20 -10.22 -2.76
C LEU A 15 -14.38 -10.80 -4.17
N GLU A 16 -14.20 -12.11 -4.32
CA GLU A 16 -14.36 -12.83 -5.59
C GLU A 16 -15.78 -12.67 -6.16
N LYS A 17 -16.81 -12.84 -5.33
CA LYS A 17 -18.21 -12.63 -5.73
C LYS A 17 -18.48 -11.24 -6.30
N VAL A 18 -17.88 -10.20 -5.69
CA VAL A 18 -18.07 -8.81 -6.11
C VAL A 18 -17.32 -8.49 -7.40
N LEU A 19 -16.07 -8.95 -7.52
CA LEU A 19 -15.17 -8.55 -8.60
C LEU A 19 -15.40 -9.33 -9.90
N PHE A 20 -15.73 -10.62 -9.80
CA PHE A 20 -15.86 -11.52 -10.97
C PHE A 20 -17.31 -11.80 -11.36
N PHE A 21 -18.24 -11.83 -10.41
CA PHE A 21 -19.62 -12.26 -10.65
C PHE A 21 -20.66 -11.13 -10.57
N GLY A 22 -20.27 -9.91 -10.20
CA GLY A 22 -21.13 -8.74 -10.31
C GLY A 22 -21.38 -8.40 -11.80
N PRO A 23 -22.61 -8.09 -12.24
CA PRO A 23 -22.86 -7.59 -13.59
C PRO A 23 -22.66 -6.07 -13.67
N PRO A 24 -21.76 -5.52 -14.51
CA PRO A 24 -20.77 -6.21 -15.34
C PRO A 24 -19.49 -6.61 -14.55
N PRO A 25 -18.81 -7.71 -14.93
CA PRO A 25 -17.61 -8.16 -14.24
C PRO A 25 -16.50 -7.11 -14.35
N VAL A 26 -15.88 -6.77 -13.21
CA VAL A 26 -14.95 -5.64 -13.11
C VAL A 26 -13.56 -6.05 -13.59
N ILE A 27 -13.13 -7.28 -13.28
CA ILE A 27 -11.79 -7.80 -13.59
C ILE A 27 -11.84 -9.29 -13.96
N GLN A 28 -10.88 -9.76 -14.76
CA GLN A 28 -10.77 -11.17 -15.18
C GLN A 28 -9.84 -12.01 -14.29
N PHE A 29 -8.89 -11.38 -13.60
CA PHE A 29 -8.01 -12.02 -12.63
C PHE A 29 -7.63 -11.02 -11.53
N LEU A 30 -7.33 -11.54 -10.34
CA LEU A 30 -6.89 -10.75 -9.20
C LEU A 30 -5.48 -11.14 -8.80
N LEU A 31 -4.60 -10.15 -8.79
CA LEU A 31 -3.24 -10.28 -8.30
C LEU A 31 -3.26 -10.19 -6.77
N THR A 32 -3.42 -11.31 -6.08
CA THR A 32 -3.56 -11.36 -4.61
C THR A 32 -2.39 -10.73 -3.87
N TYR A 33 -1.19 -10.71 -4.45
CA TYR A 33 -0.04 -10.03 -3.87
C TYR A 33 -0.25 -8.52 -3.68
N LYS A 34 -1.11 -7.88 -4.50
CA LYS A 34 -1.49 -6.47 -4.34
C LYS A 34 -2.38 -6.19 -3.13
N LEU A 35 -2.91 -7.24 -2.49
CA LEU A 35 -3.69 -7.12 -1.25
C LEU A 35 -2.80 -7.15 0.00
N LEU A 36 -1.53 -7.55 -0.12
CA LEU A 36 -0.60 -7.59 1.01
C LEU A 36 -0.09 -6.19 1.39
N GLN A 37 0.29 -6.06 2.65
CA GLN A 37 0.84 -4.83 3.22
C GLN A 37 2.29 -4.55 2.76
N ASP A 38 2.96 -5.50 2.12
CA ASP A 38 4.36 -5.43 1.71
C ASP A 38 4.73 -4.12 0.99
N TYR A 39 3.81 -3.57 0.19
CA TYR A 39 3.98 -2.27 -0.46
C TYR A 39 4.16 -1.11 0.51
N PHE A 40 3.34 -1.08 1.56
CA PHE A 40 3.46 -0.07 2.61
C PHE A 40 4.74 -0.29 3.42
N GLU A 41 5.12 -1.54 3.68
CA GLU A 41 6.37 -1.84 4.39
C GLU A 41 7.60 -1.41 3.59
N LEU A 42 7.60 -1.64 2.28
CA LEU A 42 8.64 -1.19 1.37
C LEU A 42 8.69 0.35 1.30
N PHE A 43 7.53 1.00 1.22
CA PHE A 43 7.41 2.45 1.28
C PHE A 43 7.99 3.03 2.57
N PHE A 44 7.62 2.50 3.73
CA PHE A 44 8.17 2.97 5.02
C PHE A 44 9.66 2.68 5.15
N SER A 45 10.14 1.60 4.52
CA SER A 45 11.57 1.32 4.46
C SER A 45 12.32 2.35 3.61
N ALA A 46 11.76 2.77 2.47
CA ALA A 46 12.31 3.87 1.67
C ALA A 46 12.27 5.20 2.43
N VAL A 47 11.19 5.50 3.16
CA VAL A 47 11.13 6.69 4.02
C VAL A 47 12.21 6.66 5.10
N ARG A 48 12.39 5.52 5.79
CA ARG A 48 13.41 5.35 6.84
C ARG A 48 14.84 5.53 6.35
N GLN A 49 15.11 5.35 5.05
CA GLN A 49 16.42 5.61 4.46
C GLN A 49 16.76 7.11 4.35
N PHE A 50 15.77 8.01 4.42
CA PHE A 50 16.04 9.45 4.49
C PHE A 50 16.66 9.81 5.83
N GLY A 51 17.63 10.72 5.88
CA GLY A 51 18.19 11.21 7.15
C GLY A 51 19.26 10.31 7.79
N GLY A 52 19.81 9.34 7.06
CA GLY A 52 21.01 8.61 7.46
C GLY A 52 20.78 7.69 8.66
N TRP A 53 21.28 8.08 9.84
CA TRP A 53 21.22 7.24 11.05
C TRP A 53 19.95 7.48 11.90
N ASN A 54 19.06 8.36 11.44
CA ASN A 54 17.78 8.59 12.12
C ASN A 54 16.66 7.70 11.54
N ASN A 55 16.49 6.52 12.14
CA ASN A 55 15.45 5.55 11.73
C ASN A 55 14.03 5.92 12.21
N ASN A 56 13.87 6.97 13.02
CA ASN A 56 12.60 7.39 13.60
C ASN A 56 12.36 8.88 13.35
N HIS A 57 11.83 9.18 12.17
CA HIS A 57 11.56 10.54 11.73
C HIS A 57 10.50 11.23 12.60
N SER A 58 10.70 12.53 12.84
CA SER A 58 9.59 13.40 13.25
C SER A 58 8.57 13.55 12.12
N ALA A 59 7.35 13.98 12.43
CA ALA A 59 6.31 14.19 11.42
C ALA A 59 6.75 15.14 10.28
N ILE A 60 7.57 16.16 10.59
CA ILE A 60 8.12 17.10 9.60
C ILE A 60 9.13 16.38 8.70
N GLN A 61 10.03 15.58 9.28
CA GLN A 61 11.01 14.80 8.53
C GLN A 61 10.32 13.77 7.63
N PHE A 62 9.28 13.11 8.12
CA PHE A 62 8.44 12.22 7.33
C PHE A 62 7.81 12.95 6.14
N SER A 63 7.21 14.12 6.35
CA SER A 63 6.59 14.91 5.28
C SER A 63 7.61 15.30 4.20
N ASN A 64 8.81 15.70 4.59
CA ASN A 64 9.88 16.05 3.66
C ASN A 64 10.38 14.83 2.86
N ALA A 65 10.59 13.69 3.52
CA ALA A 65 10.94 12.43 2.87
C ALA A 65 9.85 11.98 1.89
N PHE A 66 8.57 12.09 2.28
CA PHE A 66 7.44 11.77 1.42
C PHE A 66 7.38 12.67 0.18
N ARG A 67 7.55 13.99 0.33
CA ARG A 67 7.63 14.93 -0.81
C ARG A 67 8.78 14.57 -1.76
N SER A 68 9.94 14.20 -1.22
CA SER A 68 11.09 13.78 -2.02
C SER A 68 10.80 12.49 -2.79
N LEU A 69 10.18 11.49 -2.16
CA LEU A 69 9.74 10.25 -2.80
C LEU A 69 8.72 10.51 -3.93
N LEU A 70 7.73 11.38 -3.70
CA LEU A 70 6.76 11.76 -4.72
C LEU A 70 7.43 12.43 -5.93
N SER A 71 8.37 13.34 -5.69
CA SER A 71 9.17 13.96 -6.75
C SER A 71 9.99 12.93 -7.52
N HIS A 72 10.59 11.95 -6.83
CA HIS A 72 11.36 10.88 -7.45
C HIS A 72 10.47 9.97 -8.31
N ALA A 73 9.24 9.69 -7.86
CA ALA A 73 8.24 8.94 -8.61
C ALA A 73 7.54 9.75 -9.72
N ALA A 74 7.98 10.99 -9.98
CA ALA A 74 7.37 11.92 -10.93
C ALA A 74 5.86 12.18 -10.69
N VAL A 75 5.42 12.08 -9.44
CA VAL A 75 4.04 12.38 -9.04
C VAL A 75 3.93 13.88 -8.74
N SER A 76 2.95 14.54 -9.39
CA SER A 76 2.73 15.98 -9.20
C SER A 76 2.35 16.29 -7.75
N ILE A 77 3.17 17.08 -7.08
CA ILE A 77 2.97 17.51 -5.69
C ILE A 77 1.77 18.47 -5.57
N LYS A 78 1.26 19.03 -6.69
CA LYS A 78 0.12 19.98 -6.69
C LYS A 78 -1.18 19.44 -6.08
N TYR A 79 -1.30 18.12 -5.88
CA TYR A 79 -2.47 17.48 -5.28
C TYR A 79 -2.30 17.15 -3.79
N PHE A 80 -1.12 17.43 -3.24
CA PHE A 80 -0.82 17.28 -1.83
C PHE A 80 -0.35 18.66 -1.33
N PHE A 81 -1.20 19.30 -0.52
CA PHE A 81 -1.16 20.67 0.03
C PHE A 81 -1.81 21.76 -0.82
#